data_AF-A0A158FNG0-F1
#
_entry.id   AF-A0A158FNG0-F1
#
_cell.length_a   1.000
_cell.length_b   1.000
_cell.length_c   1.000
_cell.angle_alpha   90.00
_cell.angle_beta   90.00
_cell.angle_gamma   90.00
#
_symmetry.space_group_name_H-M   'P 1'
#
loop_
_entity.id
_entity.type
_entity.pdbx_description
1 polymer ?
#
loop_
_entity_poly.entity_id
_entity_poly.type
_entity_poly.pdbx_seq_one_letter_code
_entity_poly.pdbx_strand_id
1 'polypeptide(L)'
;MAAYGTPSYQKSDWPGRASFAWDLLDARHYADFDRALMLRAADVLGIAKKTAVRLLDALVSGIAKAAADLYAQVEEENAALLAARPALAATLGGELTCLRVIRHTIIADMVRRLEK
;
A
#
# COMPACT_ATOMS: atom_id res chain seq x y z
N MET A 1 -2.49 11.90 0.08
CA MET A 1 -2.06 10.52 -0.18
C MET A 1 -1.23 10.03 1.00
N ALA A 2 -1.48 8.83 1.53
CA ALA A 2 -0.89 8.34 2.78
C ALA A 2 0.66 8.28 2.76
N ALA A 3 1.27 8.07 1.59
CA ALA A 3 2.73 7.99 1.44
C ALA A 3 3.46 9.26 1.92
N TYR A 4 2.90 10.45 1.63
CA TYR A 4 3.48 11.73 2.04
C TYR A 4 3.36 12.01 3.54
N GLY A 5 2.56 11.22 4.27
CA GLY A 5 2.40 11.28 5.73
C GLY A 5 3.36 10.39 6.50
N THR A 6 4.29 9.72 5.83
CA THR A 6 5.24 8.77 6.43
C THR A 6 6.53 9.45 6.91
N PRO A 7 7.30 8.80 7.80
CA PRO A 7 8.58 9.33 8.29
C PRO A 7 9.60 9.61 7.18
N SER A 8 9.53 8.89 6.05
CA SER A 8 10.36 9.13 4.88
C SER A 8 10.15 10.50 4.23
N TYR A 9 9.01 11.15 4.51
CA TYR A 9 8.70 12.54 4.14
C TYR A 9 8.66 13.47 5.37
N GLN A 10 9.32 13.07 6.47
CA GLN A 10 9.40 13.83 7.73
C GLN A 10 8.05 14.12 8.38
N LYS A 11 7.06 13.24 8.17
CA LYS A 11 5.75 13.31 8.81
C LYS A 11 5.49 12.07 9.66
N SER A 12 4.66 12.22 10.69
CA SER A 12 4.32 11.16 11.65
C SER A 12 2.85 10.73 11.54
N ASP A 13 2.22 10.98 10.39
CA ASP A 13 0.79 10.75 10.21
C ASP A 13 0.49 9.26 9.97
N TRP A 14 1.44 8.51 9.42
CA TRP A 14 1.27 7.07 9.22
C TRP A 14 1.55 6.23 10.48
N PRO A 15 0.74 5.19 10.78
CA PRO A 15 -0.57 4.87 10.21
C PRO A 15 -1.73 5.59 10.92
N GLY A 16 -1.50 6.19 12.09
CA GLY A 16 -2.55 6.60 13.03
C GLY A 16 -3.42 7.79 12.62
N ARG A 17 -2.90 8.74 11.82
CA ARG A 17 -3.63 9.93 11.35
C ARG A 17 -3.90 9.90 9.84
N ALA A 18 -3.44 8.86 9.15
CA ALA A 18 -3.74 8.66 7.74
C ALA A 18 -5.19 8.19 7.62
N SER A 19 -6.08 9.07 7.18
CA SER A 19 -7.47 8.71 6.89
C SER A 19 -7.58 7.95 5.57
N PHE A 20 -8.40 6.91 5.55
CA PHE A 20 -8.89 6.32 4.31
C PHE A 20 -9.84 7.32 3.62
N ALA A 21 -9.93 7.27 2.29
CA ALA A 21 -10.72 8.24 1.53
C ALA A 21 -12.23 8.07 1.77
N TRP A 22 -12.65 6.87 2.15
CA TRP A 22 -14.02 6.54 2.53
C TRP A 22 -14.00 5.93 3.93
N ASP A 23 -15.12 5.98 4.63
CA ASP A 23 -15.28 5.22 5.86
C ASP A 23 -15.58 3.76 5.49
N LEU A 24 -14.89 2.82 6.14
CA LEU A 24 -15.18 1.39 6.02
C LEU A 24 -15.86 0.93 7.30
N LEU A 25 -17.18 0.77 7.24
CA LEU A 25 -18.02 0.57 8.43
C LEU A 25 -17.79 1.71 9.44
N ASP A 26 -17.20 1.39 10.58
CA ASP A 26 -16.87 2.28 11.70
C ASP A 26 -15.42 2.78 11.68
N ALA A 27 -14.60 2.33 10.72
CA ALA A 27 -13.18 2.65 10.64
C ALA A 27 -12.88 3.75 9.62
N ARG A 28 -12.08 4.73 10.05
CA ARG A 28 -11.68 5.88 9.21
C ARG A 28 -10.17 5.96 8.98
N HIS A 29 -9.34 5.43 9.88
CA HIS A 29 -7.89 5.51 9.73
C HIS A 29 -7.29 4.16 9.35
N TYR A 30 -6.19 4.16 8.60
CA TYR A 30 -5.48 2.92 8.24
C TYR A 30 -5.05 2.10 9.46
N ALA A 31 -4.81 2.77 10.61
CA ALA A 31 -4.48 2.08 11.86
C ALA A 31 -5.63 1.21 12.42
N ASP A 32 -6.88 1.51 12.03
CA ASP A 32 -8.08 0.78 12.47
C ASP A 32 -8.35 -0.46 11.59
N PHE A 33 -7.58 -0.64 10.51
CA PHE A 33 -7.80 -1.69 9.53
C PHE A 33 -7.07 -2.96 9.96
N ASP A 34 -7.86 -3.97 10.29
CA ASP A 34 -7.40 -5.31 10.61
C ASP A 34 -8.23 -6.37 9.87
N ARG A 35 -7.84 -7.64 10.03
CA ARG A 35 -8.52 -8.76 9.41
C ARG A 35 -9.99 -8.86 9.82
N ALA A 36 -10.30 -8.58 11.09
CA ALA A 36 -11.67 -8.67 11.60
C ALA A 36 -12.59 -7.65 10.93
N LEU A 37 -12.14 -6.41 10.79
CA LEU A 37 -12.85 -5.36 10.05
C LEU A 37 -13.09 -5.77 8.59
N MET A 38 -12.08 -6.29 7.89
CA MET A 38 -12.24 -6.72 6.49
C MET A 38 -13.29 -7.83 6.34
N LEU A 39 -13.30 -8.79 7.26
CA LEU A 39 -14.27 -9.88 7.23
C LEU A 39 -15.68 -9.42 7.61
N ARG A 40 -15.83 -8.46 8.55
CA ARG A 40 -17.12 -7.81 8.82
C ARG A 40 -17.63 -7.05 7.59
N ALA A 41 -16.76 -6.32 6.90
CA ALA A 41 -17.13 -5.61 5.69
C ALA A 41 -17.59 -6.58 4.58
N ALA A 42 -16.91 -7.72 4.43
CA ALA A 42 -17.30 -8.75 3.48
C ALA A 42 -18.69 -9.35 3.81
N ASP A 43 -19.01 -9.53 5.09
CA ASP A 43 -20.33 -10.00 5.54
C ASP A 43 -21.45 -9.01 5.19
N VAL A 44 -21.22 -7.70 5.42
CA VAL A 44 -22.14 -6.62 5.01
C VAL A 44 -22.36 -6.59 3.49
N LEU A 45 -21.34 -6.94 2.71
CA LEU A 45 -21.41 -7.06 1.25
C LEU A 45 -22.06 -8.38 0.78
N GLY A 46 -22.48 -9.27 1.69
CA GLY A 46 -23.09 -10.57 1.36
C GLY A 46 -22.09 -11.60 0.84
N ILE A 47 -20.79 -11.43 1.09
CA ILE A 47 -19.76 -12.37 0.67
C ILE A 47 -19.66 -13.50 1.70
N ALA A 48 -19.85 -14.74 1.24
CA ALA A 48 -19.71 -15.91 2.11
C ALA A 48 -18.34 -15.91 2.82
N LYS A 49 -18.33 -16.12 4.14
CA LYS A 49 -17.13 -16.06 5.00
C LYS A 49 -15.93 -16.83 4.45
N LYS A 50 -16.15 -18.05 3.95
CA LYS A 50 -15.08 -18.89 3.38
C LYS A 50 -14.45 -18.24 2.13
N THR A 51 -15.26 -17.59 1.31
CA THR A 51 -14.81 -16.84 0.13
C THR A 51 -14.04 -15.59 0.56
N ALA A 52 -14.57 -14.84 1.54
CA ALA A 52 -13.93 -13.63 2.06
C ALA A 52 -12.53 -13.92 2.62
N VAL A 53 -12.41 -14.95 3.46
CA VAL A 53 -11.12 -15.43 4.01
C VAL A 53 -10.15 -15.79 2.89
N ARG A 54 -10.58 -16.63 1.94
CA ARG A 54 -9.72 -17.06 0.82
C ARG A 54 -9.23 -15.89 -0.04
N LEU A 55 -10.11 -14.93 -0.33
CA LEU A 55 -9.74 -13.76 -1.13
C LEU A 55 -8.78 -12.84 -0.37
N LEU A 56 -9.04 -12.59 0.91
CA LEU A 56 -8.17 -11.78 1.75
C LEU A 56 -6.77 -12.41 1.85
N ASP A 57 -6.69 -13.72 2.09
CA ASP A 57 -5.42 -14.44 2.17
C ASP A 57 -4.64 -14.39 0.85
N ALA A 58 -5.33 -14.55 -0.28
CA ALA A 58 -4.71 -14.45 -1.61
C ALA A 58 -4.16 -13.03 -1.87
N LEU A 59 -4.89 -11.99 -1.48
CA LEU A 59 -4.44 -10.60 -1.65
C LEU A 59 -3.24 -10.27 -0.75
N VAL A 60 -3.33 -10.63 0.53
CA VAL A 60 -2.28 -10.35 1.52
C VAL A 60 -0.99 -11.09 1.18
N SER A 61 -1.08 -12.35 0.74
CA SER A 61 0.12 -13.12 0.34
C SER A 61 0.73 -12.66 -0.98
N GLY A 62 -0.06 -12.10 -1.91
CA GLY A 62 0.42 -11.69 -3.23
C GLY A 62 0.96 -10.26 -3.32
N ILE A 63 0.39 -9.32 -2.56
CA ILE A 63 0.60 -7.88 -2.78
C ILE A 63 2.05 -7.43 -2.57
N ALA A 64 2.76 -8.01 -1.60
CA ALA A 64 4.15 -7.64 -1.31
C ALA A 64 5.08 -7.98 -2.50
N LYS A 65 4.90 -9.18 -3.08
CA LYS A 65 5.64 -9.60 -4.26
C LYS A 65 5.28 -8.76 -5.49
N ALA A 66 3.98 -8.59 -5.76
CA ALA A 66 3.53 -7.79 -6.90
C ALA A 66 4.07 -6.34 -6.86
N ALA A 67 4.13 -5.72 -5.68
CA ALA A 67 4.70 -4.39 -5.50
C ALA A 67 6.23 -4.36 -5.67
N ALA A 68 6.94 -5.44 -5.33
CA ALA A 68 8.37 -5.55 -5.57
C ALA A 68 8.68 -5.72 -7.07
N ASP A 69 7.94 -6.60 -7.75
CA ASP A 69 8.09 -6.84 -9.18
C ASP A 69 7.81 -5.56 -10.00
N LEU A 70 6.73 -4.84 -9.67
CA LEU A 70 6.42 -3.56 -10.31
C LEU A 70 7.50 -2.50 -10.07
N TYR A 71 8.04 -2.42 -8.84
CA TYR A 71 9.14 -1.49 -8.54
C TYR A 71 10.38 -1.79 -9.39
N ALA A 72 10.75 -3.06 -9.53
CA ALA A 72 11.91 -3.46 -10.33
C ALA A 72 11.72 -3.10 -11.81
N GLN A 73 10.51 -3.32 -12.35
CA GLN A 73 10.17 -2.91 -13.70
C GLN A 73 10.30 -1.39 -13.90
N VAL A 74 9.75 -0.59 -12.98
CA VAL A 74 9.84 0.88 -13.06
C VAL A 74 11.29 1.36 -12.94
N GLU A 75 12.12 0.71 -12.12
CA GLU A 75 13.54 1.05 -11.99
C GLU A 75 14.30 0.82 -13.31
N GLU A 76 14.02 -0.30 -14.00
CA GLU A 76 14.60 -0.61 -15.31
C GLU A 76 14.13 0.39 -16.40
N GLU A 77 12.83 0.67 -16.47
CA GLU A 77 12.25 1.65 -17.40
C GLU A 77 12.83 3.05 -17.17
N ASN A 78 12.96 3.46 -15.90
CA ASN A 78 13.54 4.74 -15.53
C ASN A 78 15.02 4.83 -15.91
N ALA A 79 15.80 3.76 -15.75
CA ALA A 79 17.20 3.74 -16.17
C ALA A 79 17.34 3.98 -17.68
N ALA A 80 16.49 3.36 -18.50
CA ALA A 80 16.46 3.57 -19.94
C ALA A 80 16.06 5.02 -20.30
N LEU A 81 15.04 5.57 -19.63
CA LEU A 81 14.60 6.95 -19.84
C LEU A 81 15.66 7.97 -19.42
N LEU A 82 16.40 7.72 -18.34
CA LEU A 82 17.48 8.59 -17.88
C LEU A 82 18.64 8.64 -18.86
N ALA A 83 18.99 7.50 -19.46
CA ALA A 83 20.01 7.44 -20.51
C ALA A 83 19.61 8.30 -21.73
N ALA A 84 18.33 8.29 -22.10
CA ALA A 84 17.82 9.09 -23.21
C ALA A 84 17.58 10.57 -22.87
N ARG A 85 17.20 10.88 -21.61
CA ARG A 85 16.81 12.22 -21.15
C ARG A 85 17.30 12.49 -19.72
N PRO A 86 18.59 12.84 -19.54
CA PRO A 86 19.18 13.07 -18.22
C PRO A 86 18.47 14.15 -17.39
N ALA A 87 17.81 15.11 -18.04
CA ALA A 87 17.05 16.17 -17.38
C ALA A 87 15.89 15.66 -16.48
N LEU A 88 15.44 14.41 -16.64
CA LEU A 88 14.37 13.81 -15.84
C LEU A 88 14.85 13.20 -14.51
N ALA A 89 16.15 13.23 -14.20
CA ALA A 89 16.74 12.62 -13.01
C ALA A 89 16.01 12.93 -11.70
N ALA A 90 15.70 14.21 -11.45
CA ALA A 90 15.03 14.61 -10.22
C ALA A 90 13.61 14.05 -10.11
N THR A 91 12.84 14.07 -11.20
CA THR A 91 11.45 13.57 -11.24
C THR A 91 11.42 12.07 -11.02
N LEU A 92 12.21 11.30 -11.78
CA LEU A 92 12.23 9.84 -11.70
C LEU A 92 12.77 9.34 -10.35
N GLY A 93 13.74 10.04 -9.77
CA GLY A 93 14.22 9.76 -8.41
C GLY A 93 13.16 10.02 -7.33
N GLY A 94 12.36 11.08 -7.49
CA GLY A 94 11.23 11.38 -6.61
C GLY A 94 10.13 10.32 -6.67
N GLU A 95 9.79 9.85 -7.87
CA GLU A 95 8.82 8.77 -8.10
C GLU A 95 9.28 7.45 -7.48
N LEU A 96 10.54 7.03 -7.72
CA LEU A 96 11.10 5.83 -7.10
C LEU A 96 11.11 5.92 -5.57
N THR A 97 11.40 7.10 -5.02
CA THR A 97 11.33 7.33 -3.58
C THR A 97 9.92 7.12 -3.05
N CYS A 98 8.90 7.65 -3.75
CA CYS A 98 7.49 7.46 -3.39
C CYS A 98 7.09 5.97 -3.43
N LEU A 99 7.44 5.25 -4.49
CA LEU A 99 7.16 3.82 -4.63
C LEU A 99 7.84 2.99 -3.53
N ARG A 100 9.08 3.33 -3.18
CA ARG A 100 9.81 2.68 -2.08
C ARG A 100 9.09 2.87 -0.74
N VAL A 101 8.56 4.06 -0.48
CA VAL A 101 7.76 4.36 0.72
C VAL A 101 6.47 3.54 0.75
N ILE A 102 5.72 3.50 -0.37
CA ILE A 102 4.50 2.70 -0.47
C ILE A 102 4.80 1.23 -0.19
N ARG A 103 5.84 0.67 -0.80
CA ARG A 103 6.23 -0.74 -0.60
C ARG A 103 6.62 -1.05 0.84
N HIS A 104 7.59 -0.32 1.38
CA HIS A 104 8.23 -0.68 2.64
C HIS A 104 7.52 -0.16 3.88
N THR A 105 6.69 0.87 3.75
CA THR A 105 5.96 1.44 4.89
C THR A 105 4.50 1.03 4.82
N ILE A 106 3.81 1.39 3.74
CA ILE A 106 2.35 1.22 3.67
C ILE A 106 1.99 -0.25 3.48
N ILE A 107 2.43 -0.86 2.37
CA ILE A 107 2.08 -2.26 2.05
C ILE A 107 2.59 -3.20 3.14
N ALA A 108 3.86 -3.05 3.56
CA ALA A 108 4.42 -3.87 4.61
C ALA A 108 3.66 -3.76 5.95
N ASP A 109 3.21 -2.56 6.34
CA ASP A 109 2.43 -2.40 7.58
C ASP A 109 1.02 -2.96 7.46
N MET A 110 0.34 -2.70 6.34
CA MET A 110 -1.00 -3.23 6.10
C MET A 110 -1.03 -4.75 6.01
N VAL A 111 -0.04 -5.38 5.36
CA VAL A 111 0.10 -6.85 5.33
C VAL A 111 0.19 -7.40 6.76
N ARG A 112 1.11 -6.87 7.59
CA ARG A 112 1.26 -7.31 8.99
C ARG A 112 -0.01 -7.17 9.83
N ARG A 113 -0.87 -6.19 9.52
CA ARG A 113 -2.15 -5.96 10.22
C ARG A 113 -3.24 -6.93 9.78
N LEU A 114 -3.22 -7.36 8.52
CA LEU A 114 -4.24 -8.24 7.93
C LEU A 114 -3.92 -9.73 8.01
N GLU A 115 -2.66 -10.09 8.31
CA GLU A 115 -2.22 -11.46 8.60
C GLU A 115 -2.63 -11.96 10.00
N LYS A 116 -2.91 -11.04 10.93
CA LYS A 116 -3.35 -11.33 12.30
C LYS A 116 -4.85 -11.51 12.37
#